data_AF-A0A251U8B2-F1
#
_entry.id   AF-A0A251U8B2-F1
#
_cell.length_a   1.000
_cell.length_b   1.000
_cell.length_c   1.000
_cell.angle_alpha   90.00
_cell.angle_beta   90.00
_cell.angle_gamma   90.00
#
_symmetry.space_group_name_H-M   'P 1'
#
loop_
_entity.id
_entity.type
_entity.pdbx_description
1 polymer ?
#
loop_
_entity_poly.entity_id
_entity_poly.type
_entity_poly.pdbx_seq_one_letter_code
_entity_poly.pdbx_strand_id
1 'polypeptide(L)'
;MRGVYYKNMKWQPAIKVDKKQIHLGTVGSQQEVACFYDRATFMCGREPNFELTTKEKDELSKLGWDDFLTMTWSTINSKSNLTCL
;
A
#
# COMPACT_ATOMS: atom_id res chain seq x y z
N MET A 1 -12.30 3.25 6.88
CA MET A 1 -11.35 2.51 6.02
C MET A 1 -10.07 2.30 6.82
N ARG A 2 -9.53 1.07 6.89
CA ARG A 2 -8.34 0.77 7.71
C ARG A 2 -7.08 1.33 7.03
N GLY A 3 -6.10 1.75 7.83
CA GLY A 3 -4.78 2.13 7.34
C GLY A 3 -4.69 3.41 6.52
N VAL A 4 -5.77 4.20 6.49
CA VAL A 4 -5.88 5.41 5.68
C VAL A 4 -5.85 6.62 6.59
N TYR A 5 -4.80 7.44 6.44
CA TYR A 5 -4.57 8.60 7.28
C TYR A 5 -4.51 9.87 6.45
N TYR A 6 -5.12 10.95 6.96
CA TYR A 6 -4.99 12.29 6.39
C TYR A 6 -4.26 13.18 7.38
N LYS A 7 -3.05 13.62 7.03
CA LYS A 7 -2.19 14.44 7.91
C LYS A 7 -1.47 15.49 7.08
N ASN A 8 -1.41 16.74 7.55
CA ASN A 8 -0.76 17.85 6.84
C ASN A 8 -1.26 18.01 5.39
N MET A 9 -2.57 17.89 5.20
CA MET A 9 -3.23 17.91 3.88
C MET A 9 -2.74 16.83 2.90
N LYS A 10 -2.22 15.72 3.42
CA LYS A 10 -1.63 14.63 2.65
C LYS A 10 -2.26 13.31 3.06
N TRP A 11 -2.62 12.52 2.06
CA TRP A 11 -3.15 11.17 2.21
C TRP A 11 -2.00 10.16 2.34
N GLN A 12 -2.02 9.35 3.40
CA GLN A 12 -0.91 8.48 3.78
C GLN A 12 -1.40 7.06 4.12
N PRO A 13 -0.88 6.02 3.44
CA PRO A 13 -1.10 4.64 3.83
C PRO A 13 -0.17 4.29 4.99
N ALA A 14 -0.71 3.71 6.05
CA ALA A 14 0.13 3.17 7.12
C ALA A 14 -0.36 1.79 7.58
N ILE A 15 0.60 0.91 7.81
CA ILE A 15 0.40 -0.47 8.26
C ILE A 15 1.22 -0.73 9.52
N LYS A 16 0.70 -1.57 10.41
CA LYS A 16 1.40 -2.00 11.62
C LYS A 16 1.92 -3.42 11.45
N VAL A 17 3.24 -3.56 11.39
CA VAL A 17 3.98 -4.83 11.28
C VAL A 17 4.91 -4.92 12.49
N ASP A 18 4.88 -6.03 13.22
CA ASP A 18 5.69 -6.25 14.44
C ASP A 18 5.65 -5.10 15.45
N LYS A 19 4.44 -4.59 15.69
CA LYS A 19 4.15 -3.44 16.56
C LYS A 19 4.71 -2.09 16.07
N LYS A 20 5.47 -2.06 14.98
CA LYS A 20 5.99 -0.85 14.34
C LYS A 20 5.01 -0.34 13.29
N GLN A 21 4.75 0.97 13.30
CA GLN A 21 4.00 1.63 12.24
C GLN A 21 4.93 1.97 11.07
N ILE A 22 4.54 1.57 9.88
CA ILE A 22 5.27 1.84 8.62
C ILE A 22 4.36 2.71 7.76
N HIS A 23 4.87 3.86 7.32
CA HIS A 23 4.22 4.73 6.35
C HIS A 23 4.73 4.40 4.95
N LEU A 24 3.82 4.08 4.03
CA LEU A 24 4.18 3.70 2.66
C LEU A 24 4.44 4.91 1.77
N GLY A 25 4.10 6.13 2.20
CA GLY A 25 4.35 7.36 1.46
C GLY A 25 3.20 8.33 1.54
N THR A 26 3.13 9.25 0.57
CA THR A 26 2.05 10.22 0.41
C THR A 26 1.47 10.13 -0.99
N VAL A 27 0.15 10.08 -1.11
CA VAL A 27 -0.58 9.99 -2.39
C VAL A 27 -1.63 11.10 -2.51
N GLY A 28 -2.25 11.21 -3.68
CA GLY A 28 -3.16 12.31 -4.01
C GLY A 28 -4.60 12.11 -3.51
N SER A 29 -5.02 10.86 -3.32
CA SER A 29 -6.41 10.53 -3.02
C SER A 29 -6.57 9.49 -1.91
N GLN A 30 -7.76 9.48 -1.29
CA GLN A 30 -8.12 8.50 -0.27
C GLN A 30 -8.17 7.06 -0.84
N GLN A 31 -8.61 6.90 -2.09
CA GLN A 31 -8.73 5.62 -2.79
C GLN A 31 -7.36 5.00 -3.06
N GLU A 32 -6.39 5.79 -3.52
CA GLU A 32 -5.01 5.31 -3.69
C GLU A 32 -4.43 4.84 -2.36
N VAL A 33 -4.70 5.56 -1.26
CA VAL A 33 -4.27 5.11 0.07
C VAL A 33 -4.86 3.76 0.43
N ALA A 34 -6.16 3.57 0.18
CA ALA A 34 -6.85 2.30 0.42
C ALA A 34 -6.11 1.16 -0.26
N CYS A 35 -5.81 1.34 -1.55
CA CYS A 35 -5.19 0.30 -2.33
C CYS A 35 -3.76 -0.01 -1.84
N PHE A 36 -2.92 1.00 -1.60
CA PHE A 36 -1.58 0.75 -1.06
C PHE A 36 -1.62 0.02 0.28
N TYR A 37 -2.58 0.35 1.14
CA TYR A 37 -2.78 -0.36 2.40
C TYR A 37 -3.26 -1.80 2.18
N ASP A 38 -4.19 -2.04 1.26
CA ASP A 38 -4.73 -3.37 0.98
C ASP A 38 -3.66 -4.31 0.43
N ARG A 39 -2.82 -3.82 -0.49
CA ARG A 39 -1.65 -4.54 -0.99
C ARG A 39 -0.67 -4.89 0.14
N ALA A 40 -0.36 -3.93 1.03
CA ALA A 40 0.50 -4.19 2.18
C ALA A 40 -0.13 -5.18 3.19
N THR A 41 -1.45 -5.14 3.36
CA THR A 41 -2.19 -6.03 4.25
C THR A 41 -2.17 -7.47 3.72
N PHE A 42 -2.34 -7.64 2.40
CA PHE A 42 -2.17 -8.92 1.73
C PHE A 42 -0.75 -9.49 1.89
N MET A 43 0.29 -8.67 1.70
CA MET A 43 1.68 -9.08 1.93
C MET A 43 1.93 -9.54 3.37
N CYS A 44 1.16 -9.02 4.34
CA CYS A 44 1.22 -9.44 5.74
C CYS A 44 0.35 -10.68 6.05
N GLY A 45 -0.27 -11.31 5.04
CA GLY A 45 -1.19 -12.44 5.22
C GLY A 45 -2.50 -12.07 5.92
N ARG A 46 -2.91 -10.80 5.84
CA ARG A 46 -4.13 -10.27 6.48
C ARG A 46 -5.18 -9.91 5.43
N GLU A 47 -6.41 -9.78 5.89
CA GLU A 47 -7.55 -9.42 5.02
C GLU A 47 -7.52 -7.93 4.63
N PRO A 48 -7.47 -7.59 3.33
CA PRO A 48 -7.56 -6.21 2.83
C PRO A 48 -8.97 -5.61 3.02
N ASN A 49 -9.12 -4.28 2.90
CA ASN A 49 -10.44 -3.63 2.91
C ASN A 49 -11.26 -3.98 1.65
N PHE A 50 -10.59 -4.06 0.49
CA PHE A 50 -11.18 -4.43 -0.79
C PHE A 50 -10.52 -5.69 -1.35
N GLU A 51 -11.26 -6.41 -2.18
CA GLU A 51 -10.73 -7.59 -2.84
C GLU A 51 -9.66 -7.18 -3.87
N LEU A 52 -8.45 -7.75 -3.71
CA LEU A 52 -7.40 -7.65 -4.72
C LEU A 52 -7.71 -8.60 -5.89
N THR A 53 -7.44 -8.13 -7.09
CA THR A 53 -7.57 -8.94 -8.30
C THR A 53 -6.59 -10.12 -8.29
N THR A 54 -6.89 -11.18 -9.04
CA THR A 54 -5.99 -12.34 -9.18
C THR A 54 -4.59 -11.94 -9.65
N LYS A 55 -4.52 -10.95 -10.54
CA LYS A 55 -3.25 -10.41 -11.05
C LYS A 55 -2.45 -9.73 -9.95
N GLU A 56 -3.07 -8.87 -9.15
CA GLU A 56 -2.38 -8.20 -8.03
C GLU A 56 -1.90 -9.22 -6.99
N LYS A 57 -2.71 -10.23 -6.68
CA LYS A 57 -2.32 -11.31 -5.76
C LYS A 57 -1.11 -12.09 -6.29
N ASP A 58 -1.10 -12.44 -7.58
CA ASP A 58 0.02 -13.13 -8.23
C ASP A 58 1.30 -12.27 -8.22
N GLU A 59 1.20 -10.99 -8.56
CA GLU A 59 2.33 -10.05 -8.53
C GLU A 59 2.90 -9.88 -7.12
N LEU A 60 2.04 -9.67 -6.12
CA LEU A 60 2.45 -9.50 -4.72
C LEU A 60 3.05 -10.78 -4.14
N SER A 61 2.52 -11.95 -4.52
CA SER A 61 3.02 -13.25 -4.02
C SER A 61 4.47 -13.56 -4.41
N LYS A 62 4.99 -12.89 -5.45
CA LYS A 62 6.36 -13.04 -5.95
C LYS A 62 7.37 -12.15 -5.22
N LEU A 63 6.91 -11.24 -4.37
CA LEU A 63 7.76 -10.24 -3.71
C LEU A 63 8.03 -10.62 -2.25
N GLY A 64 9.25 -10.32 -1.78
CA GLY A 64 9.52 -10.19 -0.36
C GLY A 64 8.92 -8.91 0.21
N TRP A 65 8.79 -8.83 1.54
CA TRP A 65 8.30 -7.62 2.21
C TRP A 65 9.16 -6.39 1.93
N ASP A 66 10.48 -6.52 1.98
CA ASP A 66 11.42 -5.41 1.74
C ASP A 66 11.42 -4.97 0.26
N ASP A 67 11.29 -5.92 -0.67
CA ASP A 67 11.15 -5.61 -2.10
C ASP A 67 9.85 -4.87 -2.38
N PHE A 68 8.75 -5.31 -1.77
CA PHE A 68 7.47 -4.62 -1.83
C PHE A 68 7.56 -3.18 -1.33
N LEU A 69 8.21 -2.94 -0.19
CA LEU A 69 8.41 -1.59 0.35
C LEU A 69 9.23 -0.73 -0.61
N THR A 70 10.34 -1.26 -1.12
CA THR A 70 11.23 -0.56 -2.06
C THR A 70 10.52 -0.18 -3.35
N MET A 71 9.76 -1.12 -3.94
CA MET A 71 8.96 -0.86 -5.14
C MET A 71 7.85 0.15 -4.88
N THR A 72 7.16 0.05 -3.74
CA THR A 72 6.07 0.95 -3.36
C THR A 72 6.57 2.37 -3.15
N TRP A 73 7.67 2.55 -2.40
CA TRP A 73 8.27 3.86 -2.20
C TRP A 73 8.78 4.48 -3.49
N SER A 74 9.41 3.68 -4.36
CA SER A 74 9.86 4.15 -5.67
C SER A 74 8.68 4.61 -6.52
N THR A 75 7.61 3.82 -6.58
CA THR A 75 6.38 4.13 -7.35
C THR A 75 5.72 5.43 -6.88
N ILE A 76 5.58 5.60 -5.57
CA ILE A 76 4.97 6.80 -4.98
C ILE A 76 5.85 8.04 -5.23
N ASN A 77 7.18 7.90 -5.14
CA ASN A 77 8.09 9.02 -5.31
C ASN A 77 8.29 9.41 -6.80
N SER A 78 8.21 8.45 -7.72
CA SER A 78 8.45 8.68 -9.15
C SER A 78 7.26 9.25 -9.92
N LYS A 79 6.07 9.39 -9.29
CA LYS A 79 4.82 9.85 -9.93
C LYS A 79 4.50 9.13 -11.26
N SER A 80 5.00 7.92 -11.49
CA SER A 80 4.92 7.24 -12.77
C SER A 80 4.06 5.98 -12.69
N ASN A 81 2.78 6.13 -13.04
CA ASN A 81 1.93 5.14 -13.71
C ASN A 81 1.78 3.73 -13.12
N LEU A 82 1.60 3.61 -11.81
CA LEU A 82 0.86 2.48 -11.23
C LEU A 82 -0.26 3.05 -10.36
N THR A 83 -1.24 3.68 -11.01
CA THR A 83 -2.55 3.88 -10.38
C THR A 83 -3.15 2.50 -10.14
N CYS A 84 -3.44 2.20 -8.89
CA CYS A 84 -4.29 1.07 -8.57
C CYS A 84 -5.69 1.38 -9.09
N LEU A 85 -6.07 0.74 -10.20
CA LEU A 85 -7.38 0.84 -10.85
C LEU A 85 -8.29 -0.28 -10.37
#